data_AF-A0A8T2N4M0-F1
#
_entry.id   AF-A0A8T2N4M0-F1
#
_cell.length_a   1.000
_cell.length_b   1.000
_cell.length_c   1.000
_cell.angle_alpha   90.00
_cell.angle_beta   90.00
_cell.angle_gamma   90.00
#
_symmetry.space_group_name_H-M   'P 1'
#
loop_
_entity.id
_entity.type
_entity.pdbx_description
1 polymer ?
#
loop_
_entity_poly.entity_id
_entity_poly.type
_entity_poly.pdbx_seq_one_letter_code
_entity_poly.pdbx_strand_id
1 'polypeptide(L)'
;MANTEGDIAVVGIRCNFPGGEGLDSFWKVLAEGKNCAVEIPNERFDSALWYDPDDRKAGKTQTAKAALIDGLYEFDHKFFGITEAEADLMDPQQKLLLECTYRALENAGIPMEKASATRTGVFIGLMNRDYEHRTTKTCPTTVNHYEGTGTAMSIAANRISFIFNFTGPSLAIDSACSSSLVALHFACQAMRQGDCEMAMCGGVSCILEPRLFVSLSKAKMISPEGTSKPFSSRADGYGRGEGCGIVLLKPLRKALKDNDRIWGIISKTAVNQDGRSVTPITKPSMAQQEDLLHRTYSGEVHPSHVQYIEAHGTGTPVGDPTEAGSISRVIAKARPPGSEALCIGSVKGNIGHTESAAGVAGLIKVLLMMHHETIVPSLFYSEDGASIDAKALNLRIPTTVEKWEKTGPIGRAAGFQYGSVFINKGDVYYGGELKEAISTVMVPGELLAHLHDYCVHPVVLDYLLQLTPLTVANGFLSRPGFPSAIGSLTVFDPLEEEMVVYLRATDVGSDYFE
;
A
#
# COMPACT_ATOMS: atom_id res chain seq x y z
N MET A 1 -1.23 9.61 -25.35
CA MET A 1 -0.59 8.41 -25.92
C MET A 1 0.34 7.85 -24.86
N ALA A 2 0.65 6.55 -24.83
CA ALA A 2 1.57 6.02 -23.83
C ALA A 2 2.97 6.63 -24.02
N ASN A 3 3.55 7.15 -22.94
CA ASN A 3 4.90 7.71 -22.93
C ASN A 3 5.88 6.58 -22.62
N THR A 4 6.50 6.04 -23.67
CA THR A 4 7.38 4.87 -23.55
C THR A 4 8.59 5.08 -22.64
N GLU A 5 8.99 6.32 -22.35
CA GLU A 5 10.13 6.61 -21.47
C GLU A 5 9.77 6.73 -19.98
N GLY A 6 8.52 7.09 -19.63
CA GLY A 6 8.10 7.35 -18.24
C GLY A 6 6.98 6.45 -17.69
N ASP A 7 6.27 5.73 -18.57
CA ASP A 7 5.17 4.84 -18.19
C ASP A 7 5.65 3.49 -17.65
N ILE A 8 4.87 2.94 -16.73
CA ILE A 8 5.14 1.64 -16.09
C ILE A 8 4.10 0.62 -16.55
N ALA A 9 4.54 -0.52 -17.08
CA ALA A 9 3.68 -1.62 -17.47
C ALA A 9 3.46 -2.59 -16.30
N VAL A 10 2.23 -3.06 -16.14
CA VAL A 10 1.93 -4.24 -15.33
C VAL A 10 2.06 -5.48 -16.22
N VAL A 11 3.05 -6.33 -15.93
CA VAL A 11 3.40 -7.49 -16.77
C VAL A 11 3.02 -8.83 -16.14
N GLY A 12 2.86 -8.88 -14.81
CA GLY A 12 2.41 -10.07 -14.09
C GLY A 12 1.42 -9.70 -13.00
N ILE A 13 0.45 -10.58 -12.74
CA ILE A 13 -0.56 -10.38 -11.71
C ILE A 13 -0.86 -11.72 -11.03
N ARG A 14 -0.95 -11.70 -9.70
CA ARG A 14 -1.61 -12.74 -8.90
C ARG A 14 -2.46 -12.13 -7.80
N CYS A 15 -3.56 -12.80 -7.47
CA CYS A 15 -4.28 -12.57 -6.23
C CYS A 15 -4.79 -13.85 -5.59
N ASN A 16 -5.05 -13.77 -4.30
CA ASN A 16 -5.90 -14.69 -3.53
C ASN A 16 -6.88 -13.84 -2.73
N PHE A 17 -8.16 -13.88 -3.11
CA PHE A 17 -9.24 -13.07 -2.53
C PHE A 17 -10.44 -13.96 -2.16
N PRO A 18 -11.35 -13.47 -1.30
CA PRO A 18 -12.56 -14.19 -0.95
C PRO A 18 -13.34 -14.65 -2.18
N GLY A 19 -13.80 -15.91 -2.16
CA GLY A 19 -14.53 -16.54 -3.25
C GLY A 19 -13.68 -17.38 -4.22
N GLY A 20 -12.35 -17.43 -4.01
CA GLY A 20 -11.47 -18.45 -4.57
C GLY A 20 -10.09 -17.93 -4.96
N GLU A 21 -9.14 -18.85 -5.14
CA GLU A 21 -7.75 -18.51 -5.48
C GLU A 21 -7.61 -18.11 -6.96
N GLY A 22 -6.81 -17.07 -7.24
CA GLY A 22 -6.40 -16.70 -8.59
C GLY A 22 -7.37 -15.80 -9.36
N LEU A 23 -6.92 -15.42 -10.57
CA LEU A 23 -7.59 -14.43 -11.41
C LEU A 23 -8.95 -14.91 -11.93
N ASP A 24 -9.09 -16.19 -12.29
CA ASP A 24 -10.33 -16.74 -12.83
C ASP A 24 -11.44 -16.77 -11.77
N SER A 25 -11.10 -17.22 -10.55
CA SER A 25 -12.01 -17.20 -9.41
C SER A 25 -12.44 -15.79 -9.06
N PHE A 26 -11.49 -14.85 -9.03
CA PHE A 26 -11.78 -13.45 -8.75
C PHE A 26 -12.65 -12.82 -9.85
N TRP A 27 -12.37 -13.08 -11.12
CA TRP A 27 -13.22 -12.63 -12.22
C TRP A 27 -14.64 -13.17 -12.13
N LYS A 28 -14.80 -14.46 -11.79
CA LYS A 28 -16.12 -15.06 -11.58
C LYS A 28 -16.91 -14.35 -10.48
N VAL A 29 -16.28 -14.08 -9.33
CA VAL A 29 -16.89 -13.33 -8.22
C VAL A 29 -17.37 -11.95 -8.67
N LEU A 30 -16.55 -11.24 -9.46
CA LEU A 30 -16.87 -9.91 -9.98
C LEU A 30 -18.02 -9.96 -10.99
N ALA A 31 -17.93 -10.83 -12.00
CA ALA A 31 -18.89 -10.94 -13.09
C ALA A 31 -20.27 -11.45 -12.62
N GLU A 32 -20.31 -12.36 -11.65
CA GLU A 32 -21.56 -12.85 -11.04
C GLU A 32 -22.16 -11.86 -10.03
N GLY A 33 -21.43 -10.79 -9.67
CA GLY A 33 -21.86 -9.86 -8.65
C GLY A 33 -22.00 -10.52 -7.27
N LYS A 34 -21.11 -11.45 -6.94
CA LYS A 34 -21.17 -12.21 -5.69
C LYS A 34 -20.61 -11.40 -4.52
N ASN A 35 -21.37 -11.37 -3.41
CA ASN A 35 -20.87 -10.96 -2.11
C ASN A 35 -20.27 -12.16 -1.36
N CYS A 36 -19.04 -12.02 -0.88
CA CYS A 36 -18.27 -13.09 -0.25
C CYS A 36 -18.20 -12.97 1.28
N ALA A 37 -19.01 -12.11 1.91
CA ALA A 37 -19.10 -12.05 3.36
C ALA A 37 -19.74 -13.34 3.90
N VAL A 38 -19.09 -13.95 4.87
CA VAL A 38 -19.49 -15.18 5.55
C VAL A 38 -19.39 -15.00 7.06
N GLU A 39 -20.00 -15.90 7.83
CA GLU A 39 -19.74 -15.98 9.27
C GLU A 39 -18.28 -16.36 9.53
N ILE A 40 -17.65 -15.70 10.51
CA ILE A 40 -16.25 -15.96 10.86
C ILE A 40 -16.17 -17.34 11.54
N PRO A 41 -15.42 -18.30 10.97
CA PRO A 41 -15.31 -19.63 11.53
C PRO A 41 -14.44 -19.64 12.79
N ASN A 42 -14.73 -20.59 13.68
CA ASN A 42 -13.99 -20.76 14.94
C ASN A 42 -12.48 -21.03 14.75
N GLU A 43 -12.09 -21.52 13.58
CA GLU A 43 -10.69 -21.70 13.18
C GLU A 43 -9.91 -20.38 13.20
N ARG A 44 -10.55 -19.24 12.87
CA ARG A 44 -9.95 -17.91 13.02
C ARG A 44 -9.96 -17.51 14.50
N PHE A 45 -11.16 -17.41 15.06
CA PHE A 45 -11.46 -17.19 16.47
C PHE A 45 -12.96 -17.44 16.73
N ASP A 46 -13.33 -17.73 17.99
CA ASP A 46 -14.72 -17.86 18.39
C ASP A 46 -15.43 -16.49 18.39
N SER A 47 -16.09 -16.17 17.28
CA SER A 47 -16.75 -14.88 17.05
C SER A 47 -17.96 -14.65 17.96
N ALA A 48 -18.61 -15.72 18.45
CA ALA A 48 -19.75 -15.62 19.35
C ALA A 48 -19.37 -15.03 20.72
N LEU A 49 -18.13 -15.21 21.16
CA LEU A 49 -17.62 -14.58 22.39
C LEU A 49 -17.46 -13.06 22.28
N TRP A 50 -17.40 -12.51 21.06
CA TRP A 50 -17.12 -11.09 20.82
C TRP A 50 -18.31 -10.35 20.23
N TYR A 51 -19.21 -11.06 19.58
CA TYR A 51 -20.43 -10.48 19.02
C TYR A 51 -21.40 -10.02 20.12
N ASP A 52 -21.96 -8.83 19.93
CA ASP A 52 -23.17 -8.38 20.61
C ASP A 52 -23.90 -7.34 19.75
N PRO A 53 -25.23 -7.45 19.56
CA PRO A 53 -25.97 -6.45 18.79
C PRO A 53 -25.99 -5.07 19.44
N ASP A 54 -25.78 -4.96 20.76
CA ASP A 54 -25.69 -3.67 21.46
C ASP A 54 -24.33 -2.99 21.24
N ASP A 55 -24.33 -1.90 20.46
CA ASP A 55 -23.14 -1.12 20.11
C ASP A 55 -22.43 -0.50 21.33
N ARG A 56 -23.14 -0.34 22.46
CA ARG A 56 -22.63 0.26 23.70
C ARG A 56 -21.87 -0.72 24.57
N LYS A 57 -22.10 -2.02 24.39
CA LYS A 57 -21.50 -3.03 25.28
C LYS A 57 -19.98 -3.05 25.13
N ALA A 58 -19.27 -2.82 26.23
CA ALA A 58 -17.81 -2.77 26.22
C ALA A 58 -17.20 -4.10 25.76
N GLY A 59 -16.12 -4.03 24.97
CA GLY A 59 -15.38 -5.22 24.51
C GLY A 59 -16.10 -6.05 23.43
N LYS A 60 -17.23 -5.57 22.88
CA LYS A 60 -18.02 -6.29 21.87
C LYS A 60 -18.01 -5.64 20.50
N THR A 61 -18.19 -6.45 19.46
CA THR A 61 -18.37 -6.03 18.07
C THR A 61 -19.79 -6.30 17.58
N GLN A 62 -20.28 -5.48 16.65
CA GLN A 62 -21.63 -5.57 16.10
C GLN A 62 -21.78 -6.56 14.93
N THR A 63 -20.70 -7.25 14.54
CA THR A 63 -20.75 -8.23 13.46
C THR A 63 -19.87 -9.42 13.76
N ALA A 64 -20.35 -10.60 13.34
CA ALA A 64 -19.59 -11.85 13.35
C ALA A 64 -19.20 -12.28 11.92
N LYS A 65 -19.35 -11.38 10.94
CA LYS A 65 -19.14 -11.66 9.52
C LYS A 65 -17.93 -10.92 8.95
N ALA A 66 -17.27 -11.56 7.99
CA ALA A 66 -16.19 -11.00 7.20
C ALA A 66 -16.08 -11.73 5.85
N ALA A 67 -15.41 -11.13 4.87
CA ALA A 67 -15.06 -11.82 3.64
C ALA A 67 -13.68 -12.48 3.81
N LEU A 68 -13.63 -13.81 3.81
CA LEU A 68 -12.45 -14.57 4.19
C LEU A 68 -11.86 -15.33 3.00
N ILE A 69 -10.54 -15.56 3.03
CA ILE A 69 -9.90 -16.45 2.07
C ILE A 69 -9.94 -17.89 2.57
N ASP A 70 -10.06 -18.83 1.64
CA ASP A 70 -9.93 -20.26 1.92
C ASP A 70 -8.44 -20.64 2.06
N GLY A 71 -8.15 -21.72 2.79
CA GLY A 71 -6.78 -22.29 2.84
C GLY A 71 -5.70 -21.41 3.47
N LEU A 72 -6.06 -20.43 4.34
CA LEU A 72 -5.11 -19.44 4.90
C LEU A 72 -3.83 -20.04 5.54
N TYR A 73 -3.92 -21.25 6.09
CA TYR A 73 -2.80 -21.91 6.76
C TYR A 73 -2.03 -22.92 5.87
N GLU A 74 -2.47 -23.12 4.63
CA GLU A 74 -1.78 -23.98 3.66
C GLU A 74 -0.54 -23.26 3.12
N PHE A 75 0.59 -23.96 3.06
CA PHE A 75 1.85 -23.41 2.55
C PHE A 75 2.85 -24.51 2.18
N ASP A 76 3.37 -24.49 0.95
CA ASP A 76 4.44 -25.39 0.53
C ASP A 76 5.82 -24.87 0.98
N HIS A 77 6.13 -25.08 2.27
CA HIS A 77 7.39 -24.63 2.85
C HIS A 77 8.62 -25.25 2.16
N LYS A 78 8.51 -26.47 1.62
CA LYS A 78 9.62 -27.17 0.96
C LYS A 78 9.97 -26.52 -0.36
N PHE A 79 8.97 -26.10 -1.13
CA PHE A 79 9.18 -25.38 -2.38
C PHE A 79 10.01 -24.11 -2.17
N PHE A 80 9.75 -23.37 -1.09
CA PHE A 80 10.48 -22.15 -0.75
C PHE A 80 11.78 -22.39 0.04
N GLY A 81 12.18 -23.65 0.26
CA GLY A 81 13.39 -23.97 1.02
C GLY A 81 13.32 -23.56 2.50
N ILE A 82 12.12 -23.46 3.06
CA ILE A 82 11.86 -23.07 4.45
C ILE A 82 11.67 -24.32 5.29
N THR A 83 12.26 -24.36 6.49
CA THR A 83 12.09 -25.49 7.40
C THR A 83 10.68 -25.51 8.00
N GLU A 84 10.19 -26.68 8.41
CA GLU A 84 8.88 -26.81 9.06
C GLU A 84 8.79 -25.94 10.33
N ALA A 85 9.85 -25.97 11.16
CA ALA A 85 9.93 -25.18 12.40
C ALA A 85 9.86 -23.66 12.16
N GLU A 86 10.43 -23.17 11.06
CA GLU A 86 10.31 -21.77 10.67
C GLU A 86 8.91 -21.47 10.12
N ALA A 87 8.40 -22.32 9.24
CA ALA A 87 7.09 -22.15 8.62
C ALA A 87 5.96 -22.11 9.67
N ASP A 88 6.04 -22.91 10.73
CA ASP A 88 5.05 -22.92 11.82
C ASP A 88 4.94 -21.57 12.55
N LEU A 89 6.04 -20.81 12.58
CA LEU A 89 6.14 -19.51 13.26
C LEU A 89 6.03 -18.33 12.29
N MET A 90 5.87 -18.58 10.99
CA MET A 90 5.62 -17.54 10.00
C MET A 90 4.16 -17.09 10.02
N ASP A 91 3.97 -15.78 10.07
CA ASP A 91 2.68 -15.14 9.82
C ASP A 91 2.13 -15.61 8.45
N PRO A 92 0.87 -16.09 8.39
CA PRO A 92 0.19 -16.44 7.14
C PRO A 92 0.29 -15.36 6.05
N GLN A 93 0.37 -14.09 6.43
CA GLN A 93 0.60 -12.99 5.50
C GLN A 93 1.91 -13.16 4.71
N GLN A 94 3.00 -13.58 5.36
CA GLN A 94 4.28 -13.81 4.68
C GLN A 94 4.22 -15.02 3.74
N LYS A 95 3.50 -16.07 4.12
CA LYS A 95 3.30 -17.29 3.30
C LYS A 95 2.55 -16.96 2.01
N LEU A 96 1.41 -16.27 2.14
CA LEU A 96 0.60 -15.82 0.99
C LEU A 96 1.39 -14.92 0.04
N LEU A 97 2.22 -14.03 0.59
CA LEU A 97 3.06 -13.14 -0.21
C LEU A 97 4.06 -13.93 -1.06
N LEU A 98 4.73 -14.93 -0.50
CA LEU A 98 5.68 -15.78 -1.23
C LEU A 98 4.99 -16.53 -2.38
N GLU A 99 3.84 -17.14 -2.11
CA GLU A 99 3.05 -17.83 -3.14
C GLU A 99 2.56 -16.86 -4.21
N CYS A 100 2.03 -15.71 -3.81
CA CYS A 100 1.54 -14.71 -4.76
C CYS A 100 2.67 -14.13 -5.62
N THR A 101 3.86 -13.91 -5.05
CA THR A 101 5.03 -13.46 -5.81
C THR A 101 5.47 -14.51 -6.83
N TYR A 102 5.59 -15.77 -6.43
CA TYR A 102 5.94 -16.85 -7.34
C TYR A 102 4.95 -16.93 -8.52
N ARG A 103 3.66 -16.97 -8.23
CA ARG A 103 2.61 -17.05 -9.26
C ARG A 103 2.52 -15.78 -10.11
N ALA A 104 2.91 -14.61 -9.61
CA ALA A 104 2.99 -13.39 -10.41
C ALA A 104 4.15 -13.42 -11.42
N LEU A 105 5.30 -14.02 -11.06
CA LEU A 105 6.39 -14.32 -12.00
C LEU A 105 5.93 -15.30 -13.08
N GLU A 106 5.26 -16.39 -12.68
CA GLU A 106 4.68 -17.35 -13.63
C GLU A 106 3.70 -16.68 -14.58
N ASN A 107 2.82 -15.82 -14.07
CA ASN A 107 1.87 -15.07 -14.90
C ASN A 107 2.55 -14.14 -15.91
N ALA A 108 3.69 -13.55 -15.54
CA ALA A 108 4.51 -12.74 -16.43
C ALA A 108 5.32 -13.57 -17.44
N GLY A 109 5.38 -14.90 -17.29
CA GLY A 109 6.24 -15.76 -18.11
C GLY A 109 7.74 -15.58 -17.82
N ILE A 110 8.09 -15.11 -16.61
CA ILE A 110 9.48 -14.86 -16.20
C ILE A 110 9.93 -15.99 -15.28
N PRO A 111 10.86 -16.87 -15.71
CA PRO A 111 11.44 -17.90 -14.85
C PRO A 111 12.14 -17.28 -13.63
N MET A 112 12.05 -17.94 -12.47
CA MET A 112 12.68 -17.46 -11.23
C MET A 112 14.18 -17.24 -11.40
N GLU A 113 14.86 -18.10 -12.16
CA GLU A 113 16.30 -18.01 -12.42
C GLU A 113 16.66 -16.74 -13.20
N LYS A 114 15.75 -16.25 -14.05
CA LYS A 114 15.95 -14.99 -14.80
C LYS A 114 15.64 -13.75 -13.97
N ALA A 115 14.77 -13.88 -12.96
CA ALA A 115 14.46 -12.80 -12.03
C ALA A 115 15.45 -12.72 -10.86
N SER A 116 16.16 -13.81 -10.57
CA SER A 116 17.17 -13.92 -9.52
C SER A 116 18.38 -13.03 -9.78
N ALA A 117 18.98 -12.48 -8.70
CA ALA A 117 20.12 -11.58 -8.72
C ALA A 117 19.93 -10.30 -9.55
N THR A 118 18.68 -9.95 -9.89
CA THR A 118 18.36 -8.70 -10.58
C THR A 118 18.02 -7.60 -9.59
N ARG A 119 18.15 -6.33 -10.02
CA ARG A 119 17.69 -5.16 -9.27
C ARG A 119 16.15 -5.06 -9.30
N THR A 120 15.48 -6.12 -8.88
CA THR A 120 14.03 -6.14 -8.67
C THR A 120 13.76 -5.55 -7.29
N GLY A 121 12.91 -4.52 -7.21
CA GLY A 121 12.45 -3.99 -5.94
C GLY A 121 11.21 -4.73 -5.42
N VAL A 122 10.97 -4.67 -4.11
CA VAL A 122 9.82 -5.27 -3.43
C VAL A 122 9.14 -4.21 -2.56
N PHE A 123 7.87 -3.93 -2.83
CA PHE A 123 7.09 -2.90 -2.14
C PHE A 123 5.76 -3.50 -1.70
N ILE A 124 5.62 -3.80 -0.41
CA ILE A 124 4.45 -4.51 0.12
C ILE A 124 3.69 -3.63 1.11
N GLY A 125 2.40 -3.44 0.86
CA GLY A 125 1.48 -2.85 1.82
C GLY A 125 0.99 -3.88 2.84
N LEU A 126 1.20 -3.62 4.13
CA LEU A 126 0.63 -4.40 5.23
C LEU A 126 0.42 -3.53 6.47
N MET A 127 -0.66 -3.79 7.21
CA MET A 127 -0.98 -3.06 8.45
C MET A 127 -1.38 -4.00 9.60
N ASN A 128 -1.80 -5.24 9.29
CA ASN A 128 -2.32 -6.18 10.26
C ASN A 128 -1.18 -6.90 10.99
N ARG A 129 -1.25 -6.90 12.33
CA ARG A 129 -0.28 -7.55 13.24
C ARG A 129 -0.94 -8.61 14.12
N ASP A 130 -2.06 -9.16 13.67
CA ASP A 130 -2.87 -10.09 14.46
C ASP A 130 -2.08 -11.35 14.87
N TYR A 131 -1.23 -11.86 13.98
CA TYR A 131 -0.41 -13.03 14.28
C TYR A 131 0.66 -12.73 15.34
N GLU A 132 1.36 -11.59 15.22
CA GLU A 132 2.31 -11.09 16.24
C GLU A 132 1.64 -10.96 17.62
N HIS A 133 0.41 -10.43 17.68
CA HIS A 133 -0.35 -10.34 18.94
C HIS A 133 -0.76 -11.71 19.51
N ARG A 134 -0.87 -12.75 18.67
CA ARG A 134 -1.13 -14.12 19.12
C ARG A 134 0.14 -14.80 19.62
N THR A 135 1.27 -14.63 18.93
CA THR A 135 2.54 -15.27 19.30
C THR A 135 3.22 -14.64 20.51
N THR A 136 3.12 -13.31 20.69
CA THR A 136 3.68 -12.60 21.86
C THR A 136 3.02 -12.98 23.20
N LYS A 137 1.89 -13.70 23.18
CA LYS A 137 1.22 -14.25 24.37
C LYS A 137 1.70 -15.66 24.72
N THR A 138 2.70 -16.19 24.01
CA THR A 138 3.25 -17.53 24.25
C THR A 138 4.19 -17.54 25.45
N CYS A 139 4.49 -18.75 25.96
CA CYS A 139 5.37 -18.92 27.10
C CYS A 139 6.79 -18.44 26.74
N PRO A 140 7.49 -17.65 27.59
CA PRO A 140 8.86 -17.24 27.30
C PRO A 140 9.82 -18.39 26.98
N THR A 141 9.51 -19.61 27.43
CA THR A 141 10.31 -20.81 27.16
C THR A 141 10.11 -21.40 25.76
N THR A 142 9.10 -20.96 25.00
CA THR A 142 8.84 -21.41 23.62
C THR A 142 9.38 -20.42 22.56
N VAL A 143 9.84 -19.25 23.00
CA VAL A 143 10.43 -18.22 22.14
C VAL A 143 11.72 -18.74 21.50
N ASN A 144 11.86 -18.55 20.19
CA ASN A 144 13.07 -18.88 19.45
C ASN A 144 13.38 -17.85 18.36
N HIS A 145 14.49 -18.04 17.64
CA HIS A 145 14.99 -17.06 16.66
C HIS A 145 14.09 -16.85 15.42
N TYR A 146 13.14 -17.75 15.15
CA TYR A 146 12.16 -17.59 14.07
C TYR A 146 11.01 -16.64 14.44
N GLU A 147 10.73 -16.39 15.72
CA GLU A 147 9.58 -15.57 16.10
C GLU A 147 9.70 -14.13 15.59
N GLY A 148 10.89 -13.54 15.69
CA GLY A 148 11.16 -12.20 15.17
C GLY A 148 11.02 -12.14 13.64
N THR A 149 11.59 -13.11 12.93
CA THR A 149 11.52 -13.13 11.45
C THR A 149 10.16 -13.58 10.92
N GLY A 150 9.41 -14.35 11.69
CA GLY A 150 8.08 -14.84 11.33
C GLY A 150 7.00 -13.76 11.42
N THR A 151 7.21 -12.68 12.17
CA THR A 151 6.16 -11.69 12.46
C THR A 151 6.51 -10.24 12.13
N ALA A 152 7.79 -9.89 12.05
CA ALA A 152 8.20 -8.51 11.76
C ALA A 152 7.69 -8.02 10.39
N MET A 153 7.09 -6.83 10.35
CA MET A 153 6.53 -6.27 9.11
C MET A 153 7.56 -6.12 8.00
N SER A 154 8.80 -5.69 8.32
CA SER A 154 9.89 -5.55 7.35
C SER A 154 10.23 -6.88 6.68
N ILE A 155 10.07 -8.01 7.38
CA ILE A 155 10.36 -9.33 6.84
C ILE A 155 9.32 -9.77 5.82
N ALA A 156 8.10 -9.23 5.83
CA ALA A 156 7.12 -9.52 4.78
C ALA A 156 7.64 -9.17 3.37
N ALA A 157 8.32 -8.02 3.22
CA ALA A 157 8.99 -7.65 1.98
C ALA A 157 10.37 -8.32 1.85
N ASN A 158 11.18 -8.31 2.91
CA ASN A 158 12.56 -8.80 2.83
C ASN A 158 12.66 -10.30 2.62
N ARG A 159 11.68 -11.09 3.06
CA ARG A 159 11.62 -12.53 2.81
C ARG A 159 11.38 -12.82 1.33
N ILE A 160 10.56 -12.03 0.65
CA ILE A 160 10.43 -12.14 -0.81
C ILE A 160 11.79 -11.86 -1.46
N SER A 161 12.44 -10.75 -1.11
CA SER A 161 13.74 -10.40 -1.65
C SER A 161 14.80 -11.48 -1.40
N PHE A 162 14.79 -12.07 -0.20
CA PHE A 162 15.70 -13.16 0.16
C PHE A 162 15.44 -14.44 -0.66
N ILE A 163 14.19 -14.92 -0.68
CA ILE A 163 13.82 -16.20 -1.30
C ILE A 163 14.01 -16.17 -2.82
N PHE A 164 13.65 -15.05 -3.47
CA PHE A 164 13.80 -14.90 -4.91
C PHE A 164 15.14 -14.23 -5.32
N ASN A 165 15.98 -13.90 -4.34
CA ASN A 165 17.28 -13.24 -4.52
C ASN A 165 17.17 -11.92 -5.32
N PHE A 166 16.22 -11.07 -4.94
CA PHE A 166 16.07 -9.73 -5.50
C PHE A 166 16.99 -8.74 -4.78
N THR A 167 17.67 -7.89 -5.54
CA THR A 167 18.71 -6.97 -5.02
C THR A 167 18.34 -5.49 -5.10
N GLY A 168 17.09 -5.16 -5.44
CA GLY A 168 16.55 -3.79 -5.41
C GLY A 168 16.01 -3.38 -4.04
N PRO A 169 15.40 -2.19 -3.92
CA PRO A 169 14.80 -1.71 -2.68
C PRO A 169 13.72 -2.67 -2.17
N SER A 170 13.69 -2.93 -0.86
CA SER A 170 12.76 -3.89 -0.24
C SER A 170 12.08 -3.25 0.97
N LEU A 171 10.80 -2.90 0.83
CA LEU A 171 10.07 -2.05 1.77
C LEU A 171 8.71 -2.64 2.13
N ALA A 172 8.44 -2.67 3.44
CA ALA A 172 7.11 -2.84 4.01
C ALA A 172 6.52 -1.46 4.31
N ILE A 173 5.29 -1.20 3.87
CA ILE A 173 4.63 0.10 3.96
C ILE A 173 3.31 -0.06 4.69
N ASP A 174 3.12 0.76 5.73
CA ASP A 174 1.85 0.88 6.44
C ASP A 174 1.33 2.32 6.30
N SER A 175 0.25 2.45 5.54
CA SER A 175 -0.59 3.63 5.49
C SER A 175 -2.06 3.27 5.63
N ALA A 176 -2.33 2.25 6.43
CA ALA A 176 -3.64 1.64 6.58
C ALA A 176 -4.24 1.22 5.22
N CYS A 177 -5.45 1.67 4.89
CA CYS A 177 -6.22 1.23 3.73
C CYS A 177 -5.59 1.56 2.36
N SER A 178 -4.63 2.50 2.30
CA SER A 178 -3.95 2.89 1.06
C SER A 178 -2.61 2.18 0.83
N SER A 179 -2.17 1.34 1.77
CA SER A 179 -0.81 0.78 1.82
C SER A 179 -0.33 0.19 0.49
N SER A 180 -1.15 -0.63 -0.18
CA SER A 180 -0.77 -1.24 -1.46
C SER A 180 -0.66 -0.26 -2.64
N LEU A 181 -1.42 0.84 -2.67
CA LEU A 181 -1.27 1.86 -3.73
C LEU A 181 -0.14 2.84 -3.43
N VAL A 182 0.18 3.05 -2.16
CA VAL A 182 1.38 3.79 -1.76
C VAL A 182 2.63 2.98 -2.10
N ALA A 183 2.60 1.67 -1.85
CA ALA A 183 3.63 0.75 -2.33
C ALA A 183 3.79 0.83 -3.85
N LEU A 184 2.68 0.89 -4.60
CA LEU A 184 2.70 1.07 -6.05
C LEU A 184 3.33 2.41 -6.47
N HIS A 185 3.00 3.48 -5.76
CA HIS A 185 3.60 4.79 -5.99
C HIS A 185 5.12 4.74 -5.83
N PHE A 186 5.62 4.23 -4.70
CA PHE A 186 7.06 4.13 -4.45
C PHE A 186 7.76 3.18 -5.42
N ALA A 187 7.14 2.06 -5.80
CA ALA A 187 7.67 1.17 -6.84
C ALA A 187 7.84 1.90 -8.17
N CYS A 188 6.83 2.67 -8.59
CA CYS A 188 6.91 3.48 -9.80
C CYS A 188 8.00 4.56 -9.72
N GLN A 189 8.17 5.20 -8.56
CA GLN A 189 9.22 6.21 -8.36
C GLN A 189 10.61 5.60 -8.40
N ALA A 190 10.84 4.49 -7.69
CA ALA A 190 12.11 3.76 -7.68
C ALA A 190 12.53 3.31 -9.09
N MET A 191 11.59 2.78 -9.89
CA MET A 191 11.88 2.43 -11.28
C MET A 191 12.20 3.64 -12.16
N ARG A 192 11.50 4.76 -11.97
CA ARG A 192 11.75 6.01 -12.71
C ARG A 192 13.10 6.63 -12.36
N GLN A 193 13.55 6.46 -11.12
CA GLN A 193 14.85 6.94 -10.64
C GLN A 193 16.00 5.97 -11.00
N GLY A 194 15.68 4.74 -11.42
CA GLY A 194 16.65 3.73 -11.80
C GLY A 194 17.17 2.86 -10.65
N ASP A 195 16.54 2.95 -9.47
CA ASP A 195 16.87 2.14 -8.28
C ASP A 195 16.55 0.67 -8.50
N CYS A 196 15.53 0.38 -9.32
CA CYS A 196 15.17 -0.96 -9.74
C CYS A 196 14.75 -1.02 -11.21
N GLU A 197 14.90 -2.20 -11.82
CA GLU A 197 14.54 -2.43 -13.22
C GLU A 197 13.25 -3.23 -13.40
N MET A 198 12.78 -3.85 -12.31
CA MET A 198 11.48 -4.49 -12.16
C MET A 198 11.04 -4.24 -10.71
N ALA A 199 9.74 -4.36 -10.43
CA ALA A 199 9.26 -4.27 -9.06
C ALA A 199 8.10 -5.23 -8.79
N MET A 200 8.21 -6.00 -7.71
CA MET A 200 7.08 -6.66 -7.06
C MET A 200 6.37 -5.64 -6.18
N CYS A 201 5.08 -5.44 -6.42
CA CYS A 201 4.28 -4.51 -5.66
C CYS A 201 2.95 -5.13 -5.28
N GLY A 202 2.45 -4.86 -4.07
CA GLY A 202 1.12 -5.30 -3.71
C GLY A 202 0.79 -5.08 -2.25
N GLY A 203 -0.04 -5.96 -1.70
CA GLY A 203 -0.38 -5.94 -0.29
C GLY A 203 -1.12 -7.18 0.16
N VAL A 204 -1.16 -7.35 1.48
CA VAL A 204 -1.80 -8.49 2.14
C VAL A 204 -2.54 -8.02 3.39
N SER A 205 -3.66 -8.68 3.72
CA SER A 205 -4.36 -8.57 4.99
C SER A 205 -4.95 -9.93 5.37
N CYS A 206 -4.79 -10.31 6.63
CA CYS A 206 -5.40 -11.49 7.23
C CYS A 206 -6.10 -11.12 8.54
N ILE A 207 -7.17 -11.85 8.86
CA ILE A 207 -8.01 -11.59 10.02
C ILE A 207 -7.83 -12.76 11.01
N LEU A 208 -7.03 -12.54 12.05
CA LEU A 208 -6.66 -13.61 12.99
C LEU A 208 -7.05 -13.32 14.44
N GLU A 209 -7.44 -12.09 14.79
CA GLU A 209 -7.92 -11.73 16.14
C GLU A 209 -9.12 -10.75 16.11
N PRO A 210 -10.08 -10.86 17.05
CA PRO A 210 -11.29 -10.01 17.07
C PRO A 210 -11.07 -8.57 17.55
N ARG A 211 -9.92 -8.22 18.12
CA ARG A 211 -9.71 -6.91 18.77
C ARG A 211 -9.95 -5.73 17.83
N LEU A 212 -9.53 -5.84 16.57
CA LEU A 212 -9.73 -4.78 15.60
C LEU A 212 -11.22 -4.62 15.24
N PHE A 213 -12.00 -5.70 15.18
CA PHE A 213 -13.47 -5.61 15.04
C PHE A 213 -14.10 -4.81 16.18
N VAL A 214 -13.68 -5.08 17.43
CA VAL A 214 -14.18 -4.35 18.60
C VAL A 214 -13.85 -2.87 18.48
N SER A 215 -12.59 -2.52 18.20
CA SER A 215 -12.16 -1.13 18.07
C SER A 215 -12.92 -0.38 16.97
N LEU A 216 -13.06 -1.00 15.79
CA LEU A 216 -13.81 -0.43 14.66
C LEU A 216 -15.31 -0.31 14.93
N SER A 217 -15.89 -1.23 15.71
CA SER A 217 -17.29 -1.12 16.15
C SER A 217 -17.49 0.09 17.06
N LYS A 218 -16.56 0.33 18.01
CA LYS A 218 -16.62 1.52 18.88
C LYS A 218 -16.38 2.83 18.12
N ALA A 219 -15.60 2.77 17.05
CA ALA A 219 -15.41 3.88 16.12
C ALA A 219 -16.59 4.06 15.14
N LYS A 220 -17.61 3.17 15.16
CA LYS A 220 -18.75 3.17 14.22
C LYS A 220 -18.32 3.07 12.75
N MET A 221 -17.25 2.33 12.50
CA MET A 221 -16.66 2.16 11.16
C MET A 221 -17.10 0.87 10.48
N ILE A 222 -17.54 -0.13 11.24
CA ILE A 222 -17.90 -1.45 10.72
C ILE A 222 -19.41 -1.58 10.50
N SER A 223 -19.81 -2.22 9.40
CA SER A 223 -21.21 -2.53 9.14
C SER A 223 -21.68 -3.68 10.03
N PRO A 224 -22.84 -3.57 10.71
CA PRO A 224 -23.45 -4.70 11.42
C PRO A 224 -23.77 -5.90 10.51
N GLU A 225 -24.02 -5.66 9.22
CA GLU A 225 -24.22 -6.73 8.22
C GLU A 225 -22.90 -7.42 7.82
N GLY A 226 -21.74 -6.87 8.22
CA GLY A 226 -20.41 -7.38 7.87
C GLY A 226 -20.04 -7.21 6.39
N THR A 227 -20.74 -6.33 5.67
CA THR A 227 -20.51 -6.06 4.25
C THR A 227 -20.37 -4.56 3.96
N SER A 228 -19.56 -4.20 2.97
CA SER A 228 -19.52 -2.84 2.44
C SER A 228 -20.64 -2.61 1.42
N LYS A 229 -21.35 -1.49 1.56
CA LYS A 229 -22.49 -1.11 0.70
C LYS A 229 -22.21 0.23 -0.01
N PRO A 230 -21.19 0.28 -0.90
CA PRO A 230 -20.69 1.53 -1.48
C PRO A 230 -21.80 2.30 -2.22
N PHE A 231 -21.94 3.58 -1.90
CA PHE A 231 -22.86 4.55 -2.52
C PHE A 231 -24.36 4.21 -2.33
N SER A 232 -24.68 3.20 -1.53
CA SER A 232 -26.05 2.79 -1.20
C SER A 232 -26.63 3.67 -0.09
N SER A 233 -27.95 3.90 -0.06
CA SER A 233 -28.63 4.47 1.12
C SER A 233 -28.47 3.62 2.38
N ARG A 234 -28.17 2.33 2.21
CA ARG A 234 -27.90 1.40 3.33
C ARG A 234 -26.44 1.41 3.79
N ALA A 235 -25.61 2.32 3.29
CA ALA A 235 -24.24 2.52 3.76
C ALA A 235 -24.22 2.81 5.28
N ASP A 236 -23.63 1.92 6.07
CA ASP A 236 -23.62 1.95 7.53
C ASP A 236 -22.26 1.54 8.14
N GLY A 237 -21.20 1.55 7.31
CA GLY A 237 -19.87 1.06 7.68
C GLY A 237 -19.33 0.09 6.61
N TYR A 238 -18.10 -0.38 6.81
CA TYR A 238 -17.50 -1.37 5.92
C TYR A 238 -17.53 -2.77 6.53
N GLY A 239 -17.56 -3.80 5.70
CA GLY A 239 -17.27 -5.18 6.10
C GLY A 239 -15.77 -5.44 5.99
N ARG A 240 -15.14 -6.10 6.97
CA ARG A 240 -13.71 -6.46 6.87
C ARG A 240 -13.53 -7.61 5.87
N GLY A 241 -12.40 -7.61 5.17
CA GLY A 241 -12.03 -8.68 4.24
C GLY A 241 -10.56 -9.09 4.38
N GLU A 242 -10.25 -10.35 4.07
CA GLU A 242 -8.90 -10.86 3.88
C GLU A 242 -8.48 -10.76 2.41
N GLY A 243 -7.19 -10.79 2.13
CA GLY A 243 -6.73 -10.90 0.75
C GLY A 243 -5.25 -10.64 0.55
N CYS A 244 -4.69 -11.20 -0.53
CA CYS A 244 -3.36 -10.91 -1.01
C CYS A 244 -3.40 -10.61 -2.51
N GLY A 245 -2.69 -9.57 -2.95
CA GLY A 245 -2.50 -9.26 -4.37
C GLY A 245 -1.09 -8.80 -4.63
N ILE A 246 -0.47 -9.31 -5.70
CA ILE A 246 0.85 -8.91 -6.19
C ILE A 246 0.76 -8.60 -7.68
N VAL A 247 1.38 -7.49 -8.07
CA VAL A 247 1.65 -7.11 -9.46
C VAL A 247 3.15 -7.02 -9.69
N LEU A 248 3.60 -7.49 -10.84
CA LEU A 248 4.96 -7.32 -11.33
C LEU A 248 4.99 -6.17 -12.33
N LEU A 249 5.89 -5.22 -12.10
CA LEU A 249 6.00 -4.00 -12.87
C LEU A 249 7.33 -3.95 -13.63
N LYS A 250 7.30 -3.33 -14.82
CA LYS A 250 8.48 -3.00 -15.63
C LYS A 250 8.31 -1.62 -16.26
N PRO A 251 9.40 -0.88 -16.54
CA PRO A 251 9.33 0.24 -17.47
C PRO A 251 8.69 -0.21 -18.80
N LEU A 252 7.73 0.55 -19.33
CA LEU A 252 6.98 0.15 -20.53
C LEU A 252 7.89 -0.17 -21.72
N ARG A 253 8.94 0.64 -21.94
CA ARG A 253 9.96 0.36 -22.96
C ARG A 253 10.64 -0.99 -22.78
N LYS A 254 10.97 -1.39 -21.55
CA LYS A 254 11.58 -2.70 -21.26
C LYS A 254 10.58 -3.82 -21.50
N ALA A 255 9.32 -3.63 -21.07
CA ALA A 255 8.26 -4.61 -21.30
C ALA A 255 8.03 -4.89 -22.80
N LEU A 256 8.01 -3.84 -23.62
CA LEU A 256 7.89 -3.96 -25.08
C LEU A 256 9.12 -4.63 -25.70
N LYS A 257 10.32 -4.27 -25.25
CA LYS A 257 11.58 -4.88 -25.75
C LYS A 257 11.64 -6.37 -25.44
N ASP A 258 11.20 -6.75 -24.25
CA ASP A 258 11.27 -8.14 -23.77
C ASP A 258 10.04 -8.97 -24.23
N ASN A 259 9.11 -8.34 -24.98
CA ASN A 259 7.88 -8.93 -25.49
C ASN A 259 7.00 -9.53 -24.37
N ASP A 260 6.94 -8.83 -23.24
CA ASP A 260 6.08 -9.21 -22.12
C ASP A 260 4.61 -9.00 -22.47
N ARG A 261 3.73 -9.82 -21.88
CA ARG A 261 2.30 -9.52 -21.83
C ARG A 261 2.09 -8.26 -20.99
N ILE A 262 1.39 -7.28 -21.53
CA ILE A 262 1.02 -6.05 -20.79
C ILE A 262 -0.45 -6.13 -20.42
N TRP A 263 -0.74 -6.20 -19.12
CA TRP A 263 -2.10 -6.17 -18.58
C TRP A 263 -2.69 -4.77 -18.57
N GLY A 264 -1.85 -3.76 -18.35
CA GLY A 264 -2.22 -2.36 -18.31
C GLY A 264 -1.01 -1.48 -18.10
N ILE A 265 -1.22 -0.17 -18.25
CA ILE A 265 -0.17 0.85 -18.14
C ILE A 265 -0.54 1.81 -17.00
N ILE A 266 0.39 2.01 -16.08
CA ILE A 266 0.31 2.98 -15.02
C ILE A 266 1.00 4.26 -15.50
N SER A 267 0.21 5.22 -15.94
CA SER A 267 0.74 6.50 -16.42
C SER A 267 1.15 7.42 -15.26
N LYS A 268 0.32 7.50 -14.22
CA LYS A 268 0.54 8.44 -13.11
C LYS A 268 0.02 7.89 -11.79
N THR A 269 0.75 8.23 -10.73
CA THR A 269 0.40 7.97 -9.35
C THR A 269 0.67 9.23 -8.55
N ALA A 270 -0.11 9.49 -7.50
CA ALA A 270 0.10 10.59 -6.57
C ALA A 270 -0.31 10.14 -5.17
N VAL A 271 0.28 10.80 -4.16
CA VAL A 271 -0.03 10.63 -2.74
C VAL A 271 -0.04 12.01 -2.09
N ASN A 272 -0.93 12.27 -1.12
CA ASN A 272 -0.94 13.50 -0.32
C ASN A 272 -1.35 13.21 1.14
N GLN A 273 -1.85 14.19 1.90
CA GLN A 273 -2.39 14.06 3.27
C GLN A 273 -3.60 14.94 3.54
N ASP A 274 -4.54 14.45 4.35
CA ASP A 274 -5.71 15.20 4.80
C ASP A 274 -5.30 16.37 5.70
N GLY A 275 -4.16 16.26 6.41
CA GLY A 275 -3.68 17.27 7.35
C GLY A 275 -4.73 17.58 8.44
N ARG A 276 -4.72 18.79 8.98
CA ARG A 276 -5.73 19.24 9.97
C ARG A 276 -6.97 19.86 9.30
N SER A 277 -7.31 19.42 8.08
CA SER A 277 -8.44 20.00 7.32
C SER A 277 -9.81 19.58 7.87
N VAL A 278 -9.87 18.49 8.64
CA VAL A 278 -11.10 17.94 9.22
C VAL A 278 -10.83 17.32 10.61
N THR A 279 -11.90 17.20 11.42
CA THR A 279 -11.88 16.58 12.76
C THR A 279 -13.05 15.59 12.87
N PRO A 280 -12.87 14.41 13.51
CA PRO A 280 -11.63 13.85 14.06
C PRO A 280 -10.62 13.43 12.99
N ILE A 281 -9.42 12.98 13.40
CA ILE A 281 -8.32 12.51 12.51
C ILE A 281 -8.75 11.44 11.50
N THR A 282 -9.82 10.70 11.80
CA THR A 282 -10.37 9.62 10.97
C THR A 282 -11.46 10.08 9.98
N LYS A 283 -11.84 11.36 10.00
CA LYS A 283 -12.82 11.92 9.06
C LYS A 283 -12.12 12.20 7.72
N PRO A 284 -12.70 11.85 6.58
CA PRO A 284 -12.09 12.12 5.28
C PRO A 284 -12.23 13.60 4.85
N SER A 285 -11.22 14.12 4.15
CA SER A 285 -11.22 15.46 3.59
C SER A 285 -11.52 15.49 2.09
N MET A 286 -12.65 16.09 1.74
CA MET A 286 -13.03 16.31 0.34
C MET A 286 -12.01 17.18 -0.40
N ALA A 287 -11.54 18.26 0.22
CA ALA A 287 -10.59 19.17 -0.40
C ALA A 287 -9.26 18.49 -0.73
N GLN A 288 -8.78 17.61 0.16
CA GLN A 288 -7.52 16.90 -0.05
C GLN A 288 -7.67 15.76 -1.06
N GLN A 289 -8.86 15.14 -1.13
CA GLN A 289 -9.19 14.23 -2.24
C GLN A 289 -9.24 14.95 -3.60
N GLU A 290 -9.78 16.18 -3.65
CA GLU A 290 -9.79 17.00 -4.88
C GLU A 290 -8.37 17.41 -5.29
N ASP A 291 -7.54 17.86 -4.34
CA ASP A 291 -6.12 18.16 -4.58
C ASP A 291 -5.35 16.93 -5.10
N LEU A 292 -5.58 15.76 -4.51
CA LEU A 292 -4.97 14.50 -4.98
C LEU A 292 -5.37 14.20 -6.44
N LEU A 293 -6.65 14.36 -6.76
CA LEU A 293 -7.14 14.14 -8.12
C LEU A 293 -6.54 15.16 -9.09
N HIS A 294 -6.51 16.43 -8.74
CA HIS A 294 -5.88 17.46 -9.56
C HIS A 294 -4.42 17.14 -9.82
N ARG A 295 -3.65 16.74 -8.80
CA ARG A 295 -2.25 16.32 -8.96
C ARG A 295 -2.10 15.11 -9.86
N THR A 296 -3.02 14.15 -9.77
CA THR A 296 -3.01 12.93 -10.59
C THR A 296 -3.29 13.25 -12.06
N TYR A 297 -4.30 14.09 -12.34
CA TYR A 297 -4.77 14.37 -13.70
C TYR A 297 -4.27 15.68 -14.30
N SER A 298 -3.35 16.39 -13.64
CA SER A 298 -2.70 17.61 -14.17
C SER A 298 -1.72 17.40 -15.34
N GLY A 299 -1.59 16.16 -15.83
CA GLY A 299 -0.58 15.76 -16.83
C GLY A 299 -1.20 15.23 -18.12
N GLU A 300 -0.50 14.29 -18.77
CA GLU A 300 -0.88 13.76 -20.09
C GLU A 300 -2.23 13.02 -20.12
N VAL A 301 -2.71 12.54 -18.96
CA VAL A 301 -4.03 11.91 -18.84
C VAL A 301 -5.06 12.97 -18.45
N HIS A 302 -5.69 13.56 -19.47
CA HIS A 302 -6.79 14.50 -19.26
C HIS A 302 -8.01 13.79 -18.63
N PRO A 303 -8.72 14.40 -17.67
CA PRO A 303 -9.91 13.82 -17.03
C PRO A 303 -11.00 13.34 -18.00
N SER A 304 -11.11 13.97 -19.18
CA SER A 304 -12.06 13.56 -20.24
C SER A 304 -11.82 12.17 -20.80
N HIS A 305 -10.62 11.62 -20.64
CA HIS A 305 -10.31 10.28 -21.10
C HIS A 305 -10.67 9.20 -20.07
N VAL A 306 -10.89 9.57 -18.81
CA VAL A 306 -11.20 8.61 -17.75
C VAL A 306 -12.64 8.14 -17.91
N GLN A 307 -12.83 6.83 -18.13
CA GLN A 307 -14.15 6.22 -18.32
C GLN A 307 -14.71 5.61 -17.03
N TYR A 308 -13.82 5.13 -16.15
CA TYR A 308 -14.17 4.44 -14.92
C TYR A 308 -13.29 4.89 -13.76
N ILE A 309 -13.84 5.04 -12.56
CA ILE A 309 -13.07 5.16 -11.31
C ILE A 309 -13.38 3.98 -10.40
N GLU A 310 -12.34 3.23 -10.04
CA GLU A 310 -12.42 2.30 -8.91
C GLU A 310 -12.24 3.11 -7.62
N ALA A 311 -13.34 3.32 -6.92
CA ALA A 311 -13.40 4.20 -5.77
C ALA A 311 -12.88 3.52 -4.48
N HIS A 312 -12.68 4.33 -3.44
CA HIS A 312 -12.59 3.86 -2.07
C HIS A 312 -13.84 3.11 -1.66
N GLY A 313 -15.01 3.73 -1.84
CA GLY A 313 -16.34 3.15 -1.69
C GLY A 313 -16.41 2.20 -0.51
N THR A 314 -16.22 2.72 0.69
CA THR A 314 -16.22 1.90 1.92
C THR A 314 -17.62 1.50 2.34
N GLY A 315 -18.65 2.20 1.87
CA GLY A 315 -20.00 2.03 2.38
C GLY A 315 -20.23 2.82 3.66
N THR A 316 -19.50 3.92 3.88
CA THR A 316 -19.64 4.75 5.09
C THR A 316 -20.54 5.96 4.80
N PRO A 317 -21.44 6.34 5.73
CA PRO A 317 -22.37 7.47 5.52
C PRO A 317 -21.69 8.80 5.22
N VAL A 318 -20.47 9.01 5.72
CA VAL A 318 -19.69 10.24 5.52
C VAL A 318 -18.71 10.10 4.35
N GLY A 319 -18.03 8.95 4.23
CA GLY A 319 -16.99 8.76 3.23
C GLY A 319 -17.53 8.70 1.80
N ASP A 320 -18.63 7.98 1.58
CA ASP A 320 -19.16 7.78 0.23
C ASP A 320 -19.62 9.11 -0.43
N PRO A 321 -20.37 10.01 0.24
CA PRO A 321 -20.69 11.32 -0.33
C PRO A 321 -19.47 12.23 -0.49
N THR A 322 -18.51 12.17 0.43
CA THR A 322 -17.27 12.94 0.33
C THR A 322 -16.48 12.56 -0.92
N GLU A 323 -16.36 11.26 -1.16
CA GLU A 323 -15.64 10.70 -2.29
C GLU A 323 -16.36 10.93 -3.63
N ALA A 324 -17.65 10.64 -3.71
CA ALA A 324 -18.42 10.88 -4.92
C ALA A 324 -18.40 12.39 -5.29
N GLY A 325 -18.44 13.26 -4.29
CA GLY A 325 -18.34 14.71 -4.48
C GLY A 325 -17.00 15.16 -5.06
N SER A 326 -15.87 14.62 -4.57
CA SER A 326 -14.53 14.96 -5.06
C SER A 326 -14.30 14.44 -6.50
N ILE A 327 -14.68 13.18 -6.78
CA ILE A 327 -14.63 12.60 -8.13
C ILE A 327 -15.49 13.41 -9.11
N SER A 328 -16.71 13.78 -8.70
CA SER A 328 -17.61 14.57 -9.52
C SER A 328 -17.00 15.91 -9.92
N ARG A 329 -16.48 16.67 -8.95
CA ARG A 329 -15.92 18.01 -9.16
C ARG A 329 -14.69 18.02 -10.05
N VAL A 330 -13.76 17.08 -9.86
CA VAL A 330 -12.48 17.10 -10.57
C VAL A 330 -12.53 16.35 -11.89
N ILE A 331 -13.26 15.23 -11.95
CA ILE A 331 -13.28 14.35 -13.11
C ILE A 331 -14.58 14.50 -13.87
N ALA A 332 -15.71 14.12 -13.27
CA ALA A 332 -16.97 13.97 -14.02
C ALA A 332 -17.45 15.30 -14.66
N LYS A 333 -17.29 16.42 -13.96
CA LYS A 333 -17.67 17.75 -14.43
C LYS A 333 -16.62 18.41 -15.33
N ALA A 334 -15.38 17.90 -15.35
CA ALA A 334 -14.35 18.33 -16.29
C ALA A 334 -14.48 17.65 -17.67
N ARG A 335 -15.39 16.66 -17.81
CA ARG A 335 -15.68 16.00 -19.09
C ARG A 335 -16.52 16.91 -20.00
N PRO A 336 -16.38 16.81 -21.34
CA PRO A 336 -17.14 17.62 -22.29
C PRO A 336 -18.67 17.52 -22.07
N PRO A 337 -19.43 18.61 -22.25
CA PRO A 337 -20.89 18.56 -22.21
C PRO A 337 -21.46 17.49 -23.15
N GLY A 338 -22.45 16.73 -22.68
CA GLY A 338 -23.04 15.62 -23.43
C GLY A 338 -22.25 14.31 -23.36
N SER A 339 -21.12 14.26 -22.66
CA SER A 339 -20.48 12.99 -22.30
C SER A 339 -21.41 12.13 -21.45
N GLU A 340 -21.35 10.81 -21.62
CA GLU A 340 -21.95 9.89 -20.65
C GLU A 340 -21.42 10.15 -19.23
N ALA A 341 -22.27 9.95 -18.24
CA ALA A 341 -21.92 10.05 -16.83
C ALA A 341 -20.72 9.15 -16.50
N LEU A 342 -19.81 9.66 -15.65
CA LEU A 342 -18.61 8.93 -15.27
C LEU A 342 -18.99 7.68 -14.47
N CYS A 343 -18.52 6.52 -14.92
CA CYS A 343 -18.78 5.27 -14.23
C CYS A 343 -17.88 5.15 -12.99
N ILE A 344 -18.47 4.83 -11.83
CA ILE A 344 -17.73 4.55 -10.60
C ILE A 344 -18.22 3.25 -9.96
N GLY A 345 -17.34 2.54 -9.28
CA GLY A 345 -17.70 1.34 -8.53
C GLY A 345 -16.68 1.03 -7.44
N SER A 346 -16.96 0.00 -6.64
CA SER A 346 -16.04 -0.47 -5.60
C SER A 346 -16.09 -1.99 -5.46
N VAL A 347 -14.92 -2.61 -5.46
CA VAL A 347 -14.70 -4.04 -5.23
C VAL A 347 -15.14 -4.50 -3.83
N LYS A 348 -15.25 -3.55 -2.88
CA LYS A 348 -15.57 -3.88 -1.48
C LYS A 348 -16.95 -4.48 -1.29
N GLY A 349 -17.88 -4.19 -2.19
CA GLY A 349 -19.18 -4.86 -2.20
C GLY A 349 -19.06 -6.37 -2.37
N ASN A 350 -18.05 -6.84 -3.12
CA ASN A 350 -17.84 -8.25 -3.41
C ASN A 350 -17.01 -8.94 -2.32
N ILE A 351 -15.87 -8.37 -1.95
CA ILE A 351 -14.85 -9.05 -1.11
C ILE A 351 -14.60 -8.34 0.23
N GLY A 352 -15.47 -7.43 0.63
CA GLY A 352 -15.24 -6.58 1.79
C GLY A 352 -14.06 -5.62 1.61
N HIS A 353 -13.72 -4.90 2.67
CA HIS A 353 -12.53 -4.07 2.72
C HIS A 353 -11.32 -4.93 3.08
N THR A 354 -10.51 -5.29 2.08
CA THR A 354 -9.26 -6.05 2.26
C THR A 354 -8.10 -5.21 2.81
N GLU A 355 -8.42 -4.17 3.56
CA GLU A 355 -7.48 -3.33 4.32
C GLU A 355 -6.25 -2.89 3.51
N SER A 356 -5.03 -3.27 3.92
CA SER A 356 -3.77 -2.96 3.22
C SER A 356 -3.73 -3.50 1.78
N ALA A 357 -4.47 -4.56 1.47
CA ALA A 357 -4.61 -5.12 0.12
C ALA A 357 -5.75 -4.50 -0.71
N ALA A 358 -6.53 -3.56 -0.17
CA ALA A 358 -7.72 -3.00 -0.85
C ALA A 358 -7.38 -2.29 -2.16
N GLY A 359 -6.27 -1.55 -2.15
CA GLY A 359 -5.78 -0.83 -3.31
C GLY A 359 -5.40 -1.74 -4.48
N VAL A 360 -4.58 -2.76 -4.22
CA VAL A 360 -4.20 -3.75 -5.23
C VAL A 360 -5.38 -4.62 -5.69
N ALA A 361 -6.34 -4.92 -4.81
CA ALA A 361 -7.58 -5.61 -5.21
C ALA A 361 -8.39 -4.81 -6.24
N GLY A 362 -8.53 -3.49 -6.00
CA GLY A 362 -9.14 -2.57 -6.97
C GLY A 362 -8.37 -2.50 -8.28
N LEU A 363 -7.03 -2.44 -8.22
CA LEU A 363 -6.17 -2.45 -9.40
C LEU A 363 -6.38 -3.70 -10.24
N ILE A 364 -6.34 -4.88 -9.62
CA ILE A 364 -6.53 -6.16 -10.31
C ILE A 364 -7.93 -6.25 -10.92
N LYS A 365 -8.98 -5.80 -10.21
CA LYS A 365 -10.34 -5.73 -10.75
C LYS A 365 -10.36 -4.90 -12.05
N VAL A 366 -9.77 -3.71 -12.05
CA VAL A 366 -9.72 -2.83 -13.24
C VAL A 366 -8.95 -3.49 -14.38
N LEU A 367 -7.80 -4.11 -14.11
CA LEU A 367 -7.00 -4.80 -15.14
C LEU A 367 -7.76 -5.99 -15.74
N LEU A 368 -8.51 -6.75 -14.93
CA LEU A 368 -9.38 -7.82 -15.43
C LEU A 368 -10.55 -7.28 -16.24
N MET A 369 -11.23 -6.22 -15.79
CA MET A 369 -12.29 -5.56 -16.55
C MET A 369 -11.79 -5.03 -17.91
N MET A 370 -10.57 -4.49 -17.96
CA MET A 370 -9.93 -4.08 -19.22
C MET A 370 -9.63 -5.28 -20.12
N HIS A 371 -9.10 -6.36 -19.55
CA HIS A 371 -8.77 -7.60 -20.27
C HIS A 371 -10.01 -8.28 -20.87
N HIS A 372 -11.09 -8.36 -20.10
CA HIS A 372 -12.38 -8.93 -20.51
C HIS A 372 -13.28 -7.93 -21.23
N GLU A 373 -12.82 -6.69 -21.43
CA GLU A 373 -13.57 -5.63 -22.11
C GLU A 373 -14.97 -5.39 -21.52
N THR A 374 -15.09 -5.52 -20.19
CA THR A 374 -16.38 -5.63 -19.50
C THR A 374 -16.34 -4.85 -18.19
N ILE A 375 -17.37 -4.03 -17.95
CA ILE A 375 -17.60 -3.40 -16.65
C ILE A 375 -18.52 -4.31 -15.83
N VAL A 376 -18.09 -4.65 -14.62
CA VAL A 376 -18.80 -5.52 -13.67
C VAL A 376 -19.69 -4.70 -12.73
N PRO A 377 -20.76 -5.29 -12.18
CA PRO A 377 -21.64 -4.58 -11.25
C PRO A 377 -20.93 -4.19 -9.95
N SER A 378 -21.28 -3.02 -9.41
CA SER A 378 -21.02 -2.59 -8.05
C SER A 378 -22.24 -2.92 -7.18
N LEU A 379 -22.04 -3.70 -6.12
CA LEU A 379 -23.16 -4.26 -5.35
C LEU A 379 -23.85 -3.24 -4.44
N PHE A 380 -25.11 -3.54 -4.10
CA PHE A 380 -25.98 -2.83 -3.14
C PHE A 380 -26.44 -1.43 -3.51
N TYR A 381 -25.98 -0.88 -4.64
CA TYR A 381 -26.47 0.40 -5.15
C TYR A 381 -27.87 0.28 -5.76
N SER A 382 -28.72 1.27 -5.51
CA SER A 382 -30.02 1.46 -6.16
C SER A 382 -30.29 2.96 -6.30
N GLU A 383 -30.85 3.39 -7.44
CA GLU A 383 -31.12 4.81 -7.72
C GLU A 383 -32.18 5.40 -6.77
N ASP A 384 -33.23 4.64 -6.43
CA ASP A 384 -34.36 5.09 -5.61
C ASP A 384 -33.99 5.33 -4.13
N GLY A 385 -32.77 4.95 -3.74
CA GLY A 385 -32.25 5.09 -2.38
C GLY A 385 -30.74 5.06 -2.41
N ALA A 386 -30.12 6.03 -3.08
CA ALA A 386 -28.67 6.21 -3.04
C ALA A 386 -28.27 7.15 -1.88
N SER A 387 -27.10 6.94 -1.29
CA SER A 387 -26.52 7.92 -0.34
C SER A 387 -25.97 9.16 -1.04
N ILE A 388 -25.93 9.13 -2.37
CA ILE A 388 -25.46 10.21 -3.24
C ILE A 388 -26.48 10.48 -4.35
N ASP A 389 -26.65 11.74 -4.75
CA ASP A 389 -27.40 12.10 -5.95
C ASP A 389 -26.49 11.91 -7.18
N ALA A 390 -26.41 10.67 -7.67
CA ALA A 390 -25.50 10.31 -8.78
C ALA A 390 -25.76 11.15 -10.04
N LYS A 391 -27.04 11.46 -10.33
CA LYS A 391 -27.43 12.28 -11.49
C LYS A 391 -26.91 13.71 -11.35
N ALA A 392 -27.10 14.35 -10.19
CA ALA A 392 -26.56 15.70 -9.95
C ALA A 392 -25.03 15.75 -9.93
N LEU A 393 -24.39 14.62 -9.61
CA LEU A 393 -22.94 14.47 -9.62
C LEU A 393 -22.36 14.09 -11.00
N ASN A 394 -23.20 13.87 -12.01
CA ASN A 394 -22.79 13.33 -13.32
C ASN A 394 -22.02 11.99 -13.20
N LEU A 395 -22.46 11.15 -12.25
CA LEU A 395 -21.90 9.83 -11.97
C LEU A 395 -22.94 8.75 -12.31
N ARG A 396 -22.46 7.55 -12.63
CA ARG A 396 -23.28 6.35 -12.72
C ARG A 396 -22.58 5.18 -12.04
N ILE A 397 -23.36 4.30 -11.43
CA ILE A 397 -22.85 3.11 -10.73
C ILE A 397 -23.40 1.90 -11.48
N PRO A 398 -22.53 1.01 -12.01
CA PRO A 398 -22.99 -0.12 -12.80
C PRO A 398 -23.68 -1.13 -11.88
N THR A 399 -24.91 -1.54 -12.20
CA THR A 399 -25.66 -2.54 -11.42
C THR A 399 -25.80 -3.88 -12.14
N THR A 400 -25.38 -3.94 -13.41
CA THR A 400 -25.33 -5.14 -14.23
C THR A 400 -24.02 -5.19 -15.00
N VAL A 401 -23.69 -6.35 -15.56
CA VAL A 401 -22.55 -6.51 -16.46
C VAL A 401 -22.81 -5.76 -17.76
N GLU A 402 -21.89 -4.90 -18.17
CA GLU A 402 -21.98 -4.14 -19.42
C GLU A 402 -20.67 -4.20 -20.20
N LYS A 403 -20.74 -4.06 -21.53
CA LYS A 403 -19.54 -4.02 -22.37
C LYS A 403 -18.78 -2.73 -22.13
N TRP A 404 -17.47 -2.82 -21.88
CA TRP A 404 -16.60 -1.66 -21.78
C TRP A 404 -16.17 -1.22 -23.18
N GLU A 405 -16.86 -0.25 -23.76
CA GLU A 405 -16.51 0.23 -25.10
C GLU A 405 -15.17 0.99 -25.12
N LYS A 406 -14.41 0.81 -26.20
CA LYS A 406 -13.18 1.56 -26.44
C LYS A 406 -13.55 2.97 -26.96
N THR A 407 -13.57 3.97 -26.09
CA THR A 407 -13.87 5.34 -26.49
C THR A 407 -12.61 6.20 -26.51
N GLY A 408 -12.36 6.91 -27.61
CA GLY A 408 -11.28 7.89 -27.71
C GLY A 408 -9.88 7.31 -28.02
N PRO A 409 -8.87 8.18 -28.12
CA PRO A 409 -7.57 7.85 -28.71
C PRO A 409 -6.64 7.02 -27.82
N ILE A 410 -6.88 6.99 -26.50
CA ILE A 410 -6.01 6.28 -25.53
C ILE A 410 -6.56 4.91 -25.09
N GLY A 411 -7.69 4.47 -25.67
CA GLY A 411 -8.31 3.20 -25.31
C GLY A 411 -9.07 3.27 -24.00
N ARG A 412 -9.13 2.13 -23.28
CA ARG A 412 -9.82 2.05 -21.98
C ARG A 412 -8.96 2.68 -20.90
N ALA A 413 -9.50 3.69 -20.22
CA ALA A 413 -8.79 4.39 -19.17
C ALA A 413 -9.62 4.45 -17.89
N ALA A 414 -8.97 4.10 -16.78
CA ALA A 414 -9.56 4.08 -15.47
C ALA A 414 -8.62 4.71 -14.44
N GLY A 415 -9.21 5.21 -13.36
CA GLY A 415 -8.49 5.83 -12.26
C GLY A 415 -8.85 5.27 -10.90
N PHE A 416 -8.11 5.73 -9.89
CA PHE A 416 -8.27 5.37 -8.49
C PHE A 416 -8.25 6.64 -7.63
N GLN A 417 -8.86 6.57 -6.45
CA GLN A 417 -9.09 7.74 -5.59
C GLN A 417 -8.24 7.79 -4.29
N TYR A 418 -7.49 6.74 -3.93
CA TYR A 418 -7.08 6.51 -2.54
C TYR A 418 -5.97 7.43 -2.00
N GLY A 419 -6.21 7.95 -0.79
CA GLY A 419 -5.38 8.89 -0.04
C GLY A 419 -4.24 8.29 0.80
N SER A 420 -4.02 8.87 1.97
CA SER A 420 -2.74 9.47 2.37
C SER A 420 -1.89 8.79 3.45
N VAL A 421 -0.60 9.18 3.60
CA VAL A 421 0.40 8.58 4.54
C VAL A 421 1.18 9.62 5.37
N PHE A 422 1.65 9.24 6.56
CA PHE A 422 2.21 10.07 7.62
C PHE A 422 3.71 10.39 7.51
N ILE A 423 4.10 11.60 7.93
CA ILE A 423 5.34 11.93 8.66
C ILE A 423 4.95 12.96 9.74
N ASN A 424 5.47 12.79 10.96
CA ASN A 424 5.31 13.71 12.10
C ASN A 424 5.90 15.10 11.76
N LYS A 425 5.19 16.19 12.06
CA LYS A 425 5.67 17.56 11.86
C LYS A 425 5.56 18.37 13.16
N GLY A 426 6.71 18.72 13.75
CA GLY A 426 6.82 19.86 14.66
C GLY A 426 7.17 21.10 13.85
N ASP A 427 6.37 22.17 13.98
CA ASP A 427 6.62 23.46 13.32
C ASP A 427 7.78 24.22 13.97
N VAL A 428 8.66 24.86 13.19
CA VAL A 428 9.29 26.15 13.54
C VAL A 428 9.66 26.95 12.28
N TYR A 429 9.30 28.24 12.28
CA TYR A 429 9.76 29.28 11.34
C TYR A 429 11.00 30.05 11.90
N TYR A 430 11.75 30.69 10.99
CA TYR A 430 12.53 31.96 11.09
C TYR A 430 14.07 31.92 11.02
N GLY A 431 14.60 32.92 10.27
CA GLY A 431 15.62 33.87 10.75
C GLY A 431 17.08 33.60 10.35
N GLY A 432 17.75 34.61 9.78
CA GLY A 432 19.13 34.53 9.28
C GLY A 432 20.26 34.63 10.32
N GLU A 433 21.47 34.46 9.78
CA GLU A 433 22.86 34.63 10.29
C GLU A 433 23.26 33.90 11.59
N LEU A 434 24.04 32.82 11.46
CA LEU A 434 25.37 32.62 12.10
C LEU A 434 25.95 31.20 11.83
N LYS A 435 27.28 31.17 11.70
CA LYS A 435 28.23 30.06 11.46
C LYS A 435 28.80 29.59 12.85
N GLU A 436 29.16 28.30 13.10
CA GLU A 436 29.52 27.52 14.37
C GLU A 436 29.70 25.95 14.19
N ALA A 437 30.87 25.24 14.46
CA ALA A 437 31.49 24.06 13.72
C ALA A 437 32.15 22.95 14.52
N ILE A 438 31.96 21.68 14.12
CA ILE A 438 32.12 20.53 15.03
C ILE A 438 32.92 19.29 14.50
N SER A 439 33.40 19.15 13.25
CA SER A 439 34.37 18.05 12.93
C SER A 439 35.15 18.15 11.61
N THR A 440 36.28 17.43 11.49
CA THR A 440 37.16 17.31 10.31
C THR A 440 37.36 15.83 9.92
N VAL A 441 37.31 15.51 8.62
CA VAL A 441 37.60 14.16 8.08
C VAL A 441 38.92 14.21 7.31
N MET A 442 39.83 13.27 7.59
CA MET A 442 41.13 13.16 6.90
C MET A 442 41.06 12.15 5.76
N VAL A 443 41.48 12.56 4.57
CA VAL A 443 41.55 11.70 3.38
C VAL A 443 43.02 11.42 3.01
N PRO A 444 43.40 10.18 2.62
CA PRO A 444 44.72 9.90 2.08
C PRO A 444 45.04 10.75 0.84
N GLY A 445 46.25 11.32 0.77
CA GLY A 445 46.64 12.30 -0.28
C GLY A 445 46.49 11.80 -1.72
N GLU A 446 46.52 10.49 -1.92
CA GLU A 446 46.37 9.82 -3.22
C GLU A 446 44.93 9.89 -3.77
N LEU A 447 43.93 10.02 -2.89
CA LEU A 447 42.50 10.12 -3.23
C LEU A 447 42.02 11.56 -3.45
N LEU A 448 42.77 12.55 -2.96
CA LEU A 448 42.46 13.98 -3.06
C LEU A 448 42.41 14.46 -4.52
N ALA A 449 43.27 13.93 -5.39
CA ALA A 449 43.34 14.31 -6.79
C ALA A 449 42.11 13.90 -7.63
N HIS A 450 41.28 12.98 -7.11
CA HIS A 450 40.14 12.39 -7.84
C HIS A 450 38.78 12.66 -7.18
N LEU A 451 38.75 13.28 -5.99
CA LEU A 451 37.54 13.46 -5.19
C LEU A 451 36.50 14.42 -5.79
N HIS A 452 36.94 15.36 -6.63
CA HIS A 452 36.04 16.30 -7.32
C HIS A 452 35.06 15.63 -8.28
N ASP A 453 35.34 14.39 -8.69
CA ASP A 453 34.50 13.61 -9.61
C ASP A 453 33.54 12.63 -8.90
N TYR A 454 33.54 12.57 -7.56
CA TYR A 454 32.70 11.64 -6.80
C TYR A 454 31.73 12.36 -5.85
N CYS A 455 30.43 12.07 -5.98
CA CYS A 455 29.47 12.28 -4.89
C CYS A 455 29.65 11.17 -3.85
N VAL A 456 30.05 11.53 -2.62
CA VAL A 456 30.02 10.58 -1.50
C VAL A 456 28.56 10.33 -1.14
N HIS A 457 28.08 9.12 -1.40
CA HIS A 457 26.69 8.74 -1.16
C HIS A 457 26.34 8.84 0.35
N PRO A 458 25.17 9.36 0.75
CA PRO A 458 24.80 9.54 2.16
C PRO A 458 24.89 8.26 3.00
N VAL A 459 24.61 7.11 2.38
CA VAL A 459 24.76 5.79 3.02
C VAL A 459 26.22 5.43 3.35
N VAL A 460 27.21 5.87 2.57
CA VAL A 460 28.64 5.63 2.88
C VAL A 460 29.08 6.46 4.09
N LEU A 461 28.55 7.68 4.24
CA LEU A 461 28.76 8.53 5.42
C LEU A 461 28.08 7.95 6.67
N ASP A 462 26.85 7.45 6.55
CA ASP A 462 26.15 6.75 7.63
C ASP A 462 26.88 5.45 8.04
N TYR A 463 27.37 4.68 7.07
CA TYR A 463 28.12 3.44 7.30
C TYR A 463 29.51 3.68 7.94
N LEU A 464 30.21 4.75 7.55
CA LEU A 464 31.51 5.14 8.16
C LEU A 464 31.35 5.63 9.61
N LEU A 465 30.23 6.27 9.94
CA LEU A 465 29.91 6.69 11.31
C LEU A 465 29.47 5.52 12.20
N GLN A 466 28.83 4.50 11.61
CA GLN A 466 28.45 3.27 12.31
C GLN A 466 29.60 2.26 12.49
N LEU A 467 30.68 2.35 11.69
CA LEU A 467 31.81 1.42 11.72
C LEU A 467 32.98 1.79 12.67
N THR A 468 32.80 2.69 13.63
CA THR A 468 33.82 2.85 14.68
C THR A 468 33.68 1.69 15.69
N PRO A 469 34.62 0.73 15.75
CA PRO A 469 34.47 -0.43 16.62
C PRO A 469 34.62 -0.04 18.08
N LEU A 470 33.85 -0.70 18.94
CA LEU A 470 34.17 -0.90 20.35
C LEU A 470 35.67 -1.16 20.54
N THR A 471 36.38 -0.25 21.21
CA THR A 471 37.61 -0.57 21.93
C THR A 471 37.30 -0.71 23.41
N VAL A 472 37.47 -1.93 23.92
CA VAL A 472 37.60 -2.19 25.35
C VAL A 472 38.95 -1.61 25.79
N ALA A 473 38.94 -0.61 26.66
CA ALA A 473 40.07 -0.28 27.51
C ALA A 473 39.56 -0.01 28.93
N ASN A 474 40.04 -0.79 29.89
CA ASN A 474 39.85 -0.67 31.34
C ASN A 474 38.52 -1.18 31.96
N GLY A 475 37.98 -2.29 31.44
CA GLY A 475 37.32 -3.29 32.31
C GLY A 475 36.00 -2.92 32.99
N PHE A 476 35.28 -1.88 32.54
CA PHE A 476 33.91 -1.62 32.98
C PHE A 476 32.94 -1.55 31.79
N LEU A 477 31.93 -2.41 31.83
CA LEU A 477 30.72 -2.30 31.00
C LEU A 477 29.86 -1.17 31.59
N SER A 478 29.97 0.03 31.02
CA SER A 478 28.91 1.03 31.10
C SER A 478 28.34 1.22 29.70
N ARG A 479 27.03 1.01 29.54
CA ARG A 479 26.28 1.58 28.43
C ARG A 479 26.05 3.06 28.76
N PRO A 480 26.46 4.02 27.92
CA PRO A 480 25.71 5.24 27.77
C PRO A 480 24.82 5.08 26.54
N GLY A 481 23.51 5.07 26.74
CA GLY A 481 22.62 5.52 25.68
C GLY A 481 22.88 7.00 25.43
N PHE A 482 22.85 7.45 24.19
CA PHE A 482 22.00 8.54 23.70
C PHE A 482 22.03 8.52 22.15
N PRO A 483 20.98 9.06 21.51
CA PRO A 483 20.67 8.97 20.09
C PRO A 483 21.31 10.12 19.32
N SER A 484 21.56 9.92 18.03
CA SER A 484 21.65 11.02 17.06
C SER A 484 21.81 10.44 15.66
N ALA A 485 20.76 10.58 14.85
CA ALA A 485 20.88 10.48 13.40
C ALA A 485 21.26 11.87 12.86
N ILE A 486 22.18 11.94 11.90
CA ILE A 486 22.45 13.18 11.17
C ILE A 486 21.25 13.44 10.25
N GLY A 487 20.49 14.51 10.51
CA GLY A 487 19.27 14.81 9.77
C GLY A 487 19.47 15.29 8.33
N SER A 488 20.57 15.97 8.01
CA SER A 488 21.01 16.31 6.63
C SER A 488 22.39 16.99 6.62
N LEU A 489 23.09 16.94 5.47
CA LEU A 489 24.32 17.67 5.19
C LEU A 489 24.15 18.45 3.88
N THR A 490 24.36 19.76 3.91
CA THR A 490 24.27 20.62 2.72
C THR A 490 25.59 21.37 2.54
N VAL A 491 26.20 21.23 1.35
CA VAL A 491 27.42 21.94 0.95
C VAL A 491 27.00 23.14 0.10
N PHE A 492 27.44 24.34 0.49
CA PHE A 492 26.89 25.60 -0.03
C PHE A 492 27.76 26.30 -1.11
N ASP A 493 28.96 25.80 -1.46
CA ASP A 493 29.84 26.33 -2.55
C ASP A 493 30.97 25.34 -2.97
N PRO A 494 31.73 25.53 -4.07
CA PRO A 494 32.81 24.63 -4.51
C PRO A 494 34.04 24.68 -3.57
N LEU A 495 34.76 23.56 -3.53
CA LEU A 495 35.81 23.25 -2.55
C LEU A 495 37.06 24.14 -2.72
N GLU A 496 37.43 24.92 -1.70
CA GLU A 496 38.80 25.43 -1.50
C GLU A 496 39.59 24.49 -0.55
N GLU A 497 40.93 24.61 -0.54
CA GLU A 497 41.87 23.65 0.07
C GLU A 497 41.70 23.38 1.58
N GLU A 498 40.97 24.21 2.33
CA GLU A 498 40.64 23.95 3.75
C GLU A 498 39.22 24.45 4.09
N MET A 499 38.44 23.66 4.85
CA MET A 499 37.11 24.08 5.33
C MET A 499 36.82 23.68 6.79
N VAL A 500 36.12 24.57 7.51
CA VAL A 500 35.60 24.39 8.87
C VAL A 500 34.08 24.11 8.80
N VAL A 501 33.62 22.99 9.38
CA VAL A 501 32.24 22.49 9.23
C VAL A 501 31.32 22.94 10.35
N TYR A 502 30.48 23.95 10.10
CA TYR A 502 29.59 24.56 11.07
C TYR A 502 28.34 23.67 11.45
N LEU A 503 28.27 23.04 12.65
CA LEU A 503 27.08 22.35 13.21
C LEU A 503 26.37 23.17 14.31
N ARG A 504 25.04 23.30 14.18
CA ARG A 504 24.16 23.97 15.14
C ARG A 504 23.53 22.96 16.10
N ALA A 505 23.72 23.13 17.41
CA ALA A 505 22.95 22.43 18.44
C ALA A 505 21.78 23.29 18.91
N THR A 506 20.62 22.69 19.17
CA THR A 506 19.43 23.37 19.72
C THR A 506 19.03 22.73 21.05
N ASP A 507 18.89 23.56 22.08
CA ASP A 507 18.44 23.19 23.42
C ASP A 507 16.91 22.97 23.44
N VAL A 508 16.45 21.91 24.10
CA VAL A 508 15.03 21.61 24.33
C VAL A 508 14.80 21.59 25.85
N GLY A 509 14.78 22.76 26.49
CA GLY A 509 14.26 22.89 27.86
C GLY A 509 12.76 22.60 27.86
N SER A 510 12.15 21.95 28.84
CA SER A 510 12.62 21.32 30.07
C SER A 510 11.61 20.24 30.46
N ASP A 511 12.10 19.18 31.09
CA ASP A 511 11.39 18.01 31.61
C ASP A 511 11.01 16.94 30.57
N TYR A 512 11.86 15.91 30.58
CA TYR A 512 11.77 14.59 29.96
C TYR A 512 12.19 14.45 28.49
N PHE A 513 13.45 14.01 28.37
CA PHE A 513 14.02 13.01 27.45
C PHE A 513 13.59 13.03 25.97
N GLU A 514 14.57 13.28 25.11
CA GLU A 514 14.99 12.33 24.06
C GLU A 514 16.48 12.45 23.72
#